data_AF-A0A662EK69-F1
#
_entry.id   AF-A0A662EK69-F1
#
_cell.length_a   1.000
_cell.length_b   1.000
_cell.length_c   1.000
_cell.angle_alpha   90.00
_cell.angle_beta   90.00
_cell.angle_gamma   90.00
#
_symmetry.space_group_name_H-M   'P 1'
#
loop_
_entity.id
_entity.type
_entity.pdbx_description
1 polymer ?
#
loop_
_entity_poly.entity_id
_entity_poly.type
_entity_poly.pdbx_seq_one_letter_code
_entity_poly.pdbx_strand_id
1 'polypeptide(L)'
;MSSWEVPVHRVKAILLKEWAEAVRIKMVLFSVAFLPLFMTGFAAYLVWQGRALPEEAQAALLNTSLLYFFILPVVIPLSIAAYSIVGEKEQGTLEPLLATPVRDWELFFGKALGPVIPGLVLSWGAFGLFLLAARVMLGKIPTGVLSLPWLLSIFALAPFLALFAVFVTMIVSSRTTDVRAAYQFSSLAVLPVLIPLLVYIGRLTAVNLAFVGIEAGIVIPLDVATLYIAVKLFRREEILTRWR
;
A
#
# COMPACT_ATOMS: atom_id res chain seq x y z
N MET A 1 36.11 8.07 10.62
CA MET A 1 35.28 7.74 9.44
C MET A 1 34.21 6.78 9.91
N SER A 2 33.00 7.29 10.12
CA SER A 2 31.91 6.61 10.83
C SER A 2 31.25 5.56 9.92
N SER A 3 31.17 4.34 10.41
CA SER A 3 30.51 3.18 9.77
C SER A 3 28.98 3.32 9.60
N TRP A 4 28.42 4.52 9.84
CA TRP A 4 26.98 4.80 9.89
C TRP A 4 26.45 5.62 8.72
N GLU A 5 27.29 6.11 7.79
CA GLU A 5 26.82 6.82 6.58
C GLU A 5 26.42 5.85 5.43
N VAL A 6 26.89 4.61 5.52
CA VAL A 6 26.69 3.56 4.51
C VAL A 6 25.25 3.01 4.40
N PRO A 7 24.39 2.96 5.45
CA PRO A 7 23.04 2.39 5.33
C PRO A 7 22.08 3.21 4.47
N VAL A 8 22.11 4.54 4.59
CA VAL A 8 21.10 5.42 3.97
C VAL A 8 21.23 5.43 2.44
N HIS A 9 22.47 5.45 1.94
CA HIS A 9 22.74 5.37 0.50
C HIS A 9 22.28 4.04 -0.10
N ARG A 10 22.43 2.92 0.62
CA ARG A 10 22.00 1.59 0.17
C ARG A 10 20.47 1.47 0.14
N VAL A 11 19.78 1.89 1.20
CA VAL A 11 18.30 1.88 1.24
C VAL A 11 17.74 2.75 0.13
N LYS A 12 18.27 3.96 -0.06
CA LYS A 12 17.86 4.85 -1.15
C LYS A 12 18.10 4.22 -2.52
N ALA A 13 19.25 3.57 -2.73
CA ALA A 13 19.55 2.91 -4.00
C ALA A 13 18.59 1.74 -4.29
N ILE A 14 18.24 0.95 -3.28
CA ILE A 14 17.25 -0.14 -3.41
C ILE A 14 15.87 0.45 -3.77
N LEU A 15 15.41 1.49 -3.06
CA LEU A 15 14.13 2.13 -3.36
C LEU A 15 14.09 2.72 -4.78
N LEU A 16 15.17 3.38 -5.20
CA LEU A 16 15.25 3.95 -6.55
C LEU A 16 15.31 2.88 -7.64
N LYS A 17 15.98 1.74 -7.37
CA LYS A 17 16.00 0.58 -8.26
C LYS A 17 14.59 0.02 -8.42
N GLU A 18 13.93 -0.33 -7.31
CA GLU A 18 12.56 -0.89 -7.29
C GLU A 18 11.57 0.04 -7.99
N TRP A 19 11.69 1.36 -7.76
CA TRP A 19 10.89 2.36 -8.44
C TRP A 19 11.16 2.43 -9.95
N ALA A 20 12.43 2.43 -10.36
CA ALA A 20 12.79 2.49 -11.77
C ALA A 20 12.31 1.25 -12.54
N GLU A 21 12.33 0.08 -11.90
CA GLU A 21 11.79 -1.16 -12.46
C GLU A 21 10.27 -1.11 -12.56
N ALA A 22 9.58 -0.64 -11.51
CA ALA A 22 8.13 -0.45 -11.50
C ALA A 22 7.63 0.43 -12.66
N VAL A 23 8.29 1.56 -12.90
CA VAL A 23 7.90 2.54 -13.94
C VAL A 23 8.13 1.99 -15.35
N ARG A 24 9.04 1.03 -15.54
CA ARG A 24 9.28 0.40 -16.86
C ARG A 24 8.16 -0.54 -17.28
N ILE A 25 7.38 -1.06 -16.33
CA ILE A 25 6.33 -2.02 -16.60
C ILE A 25 5.04 -1.27 -16.91
N LYS A 26 4.58 -1.34 -18.17
CA LYS A 26 3.39 -0.61 -18.64
C LYS A 26 2.15 -0.83 -17.76
N MET A 27 1.94 -2.06 -17.28
CA MET A 27 0.79 -2.39 -16.42
C MET A 27 0.91 -1.76 -15.02
N VAL A 28 2.10 -1.75 -14.43
CA VAL A 28 2.37 -1.10 -13.14
C VAL A 28 2.32 0.43 -13.30
N LEU A 29 2.86 0.96 -14.40
CA LEU A 29 2.76 2.39 -14.70
C LEU A 29 1.30 2.84 -14.80
N PHE A 30 0.44 2.02 -15.41
CA PHE A 30 -0.99 2.28 -15.45
C PHE A 30 -1.59 2.30 -14.04
N SER A 31 -1.35 1.29 -13.19
CA SER A 31 -1.87 1.31 -11.82
C SER A 31 -1.30 2.46 -10.98
N VAL A 32 -0.04 2.84 -11.19
CA VAL A 32 0.65 3.94 -10.48
C VAL A 32 0.17 5.32 -10.91
N ALA A 33 -0.18 5.51 -12.19
CA ALA A 33 -0.60 6.80 -12.71
C ALA A 33 -2.11 6.93 -12.82
N PHE A 34 -2.77 5.97 -13.49
CA PHE A 34 -4.20 6.04 -13.78
C PHE A 34 -5.04 5.90 -12.51
N LEU A 35 -4.77 4.91 -11.66
CA LEU A 35 -5.65 4.64 -10.51
C LEU A 35 -5.68 5.79 -9.49
N PRO A 36 -4.54 6.39 -9.06
CA PRO A 36 -4.57 7.54 -8.17
C PRO A 36 -5.24 8.76 -8.78
N LEU A 37 -5.00 9.04 -10.07
CA LEU A 37 -5.64 10.15 -10.77
C LEU A 37 -7.15 9.92 -10.91
N PHE A 38 -7.56 8.70 -11.26
CA PHE A 38 -8.96 8.32 -11.35
C PHE A 38 -9.66 8.42 -10.00
N MET A 39 -9.08 7.88 -8.93
CA MET A 39 -9.64 7.99 -7.58
C MET A 39 -9.71 9.45 -7.10
N THR A 40 -8.66 10.23 -7.35
CA THR A 40 -8.62 11.67 -7.02
C THR A 40 -9.67 12.44 -7.80
N GLY A 41 -9.79 12.21 -9.10
CA GLY A 41 -10.77 12.85 -9.96
C GLY A 41 -12.20 12.46 -9.61
N PHE A 42 -12.44 11.18 -9.33
CA PHE A 42 -13.73 10.67 -8.90
C PHE A 42 -14.15 11.25 -7.54
N ALA A 43 -13.26 11.23 -6.55
CA ALA A 43 -13.50 11.85 -5.24
C ALA A 43 -13.76 13.36 -5.37
N ALA A 44 -12.97 14.07 -6.17
CA ALA A 44 -13.16 15.50 -6.43
C ALA A 44 -14.50 15.78 -7.14
N TYR A 45 -14.92 14.92 -8.06
CA TYR A 45 -16.21 15.01 -8.74
C TYR A 45 -17.38 14.86 -7.76
N LEU A 46 -17.31 13.92 -6.81
CA LEU A 46 -18.32 13.77 -5.76
C LEU A 46 -18.44 15.02 -4.88
N VAL A 47 -17.31 15.57 -4.45
CA VAL A 47 -17.27 16.82 -3.69
C VAL A 47 -17.81 17.99 -4.51
N TRP A 48 -17.46 18.05 -5.80
CA TRP A 48 -17.93 19.10 -6.70
C TRP A 48 -19.45 19.10 -6.87
N GLN A 49 -20.08 17.92 -6.98
CA GLN A 49 -21.55 17.81 -7.02
C GLN A 49 -22.19 18.34 -5.74
N GLY A 50 -21.57 18.07 -4.58
CA GLY A 50 -22.08 18.46 -3.28
C GLY A 50 -21.76 19.88 -2.82
N ARG A 51 -21.08 20.69 -3.63
CA ARG A 51 -20.55 22.01 -3.20
C ARG A 51 -21.61 23.01 -2.75
N ALA A 52 -22.84 22.87 -3.22
CA ALA A 52 -23.96 23.74 -2.84
C ALA A 52 -24.77 23.19 -1.65
N LEU A 53 -24.43 22.00 -1.15
CA LEU A 53 -25.12 21.36 -0.03
C LEU A 53 -24.70 22.00 1.30
N PRO A 54 -25.48 21.80 2.38
CA PRO A 54 -25.08 22.18 3.73
C PRO A 54 -23.72 21.61 4.12
N GLU A 55 -23.01 22.29 5.02
CA GLU A 55 -21.65 21.93 5.44
C GLU A 55 -21.55 20.48 5.98
N GLU A 56 -22.59 20.00 6.66
CA GLU A 56 -22.67 18.62 7.15
C GLU A 56 -22.64 17.59 6.02
N ALA A 57 -23.38 17.86 4.92
CA ALA A 57 -23.40 16.99 3.76
C ALA A 57 -22.07 17.05 2.99
N GLN A 58 -21.43 18.23 2.93
CA GLN A 58 -20.08 18.36 2.37
C GLN A 58 -19.08 17.53 3.19
N ALA A 59 -19.12 17.61 4.53
CA ALA A 59 -18.28 16.81 5.41
C ALA A 59 -18.50 15.30 5.22
N ALA A 60 -19.76 14.87 5.06
CA ALA A 60 -20.10 13.49 4.75
C ALA A 60 -19.46 13.02 3.43
N LEU A 61 -19.53 13.83 2.37
CA LEU A 61 -18.90 13.52 1.08
C LEU A 61 -17.38 13.41 1.17
N LEU A 62 -16.71 14.29 1.93
CA LEU A 62 -15.28 14.15 2.17
C LEU A 62 -14.94 12.90 2.99
N ASN A 63 -15.77 12.55 3.98
CA ASN A 63 -15.61 11.31 4.76
C ASN A 63 -15.79 10.06 3.89
N THR A 64 -16.78 10.02 3.00
CA THR A 64 -16.94 8.95 2.02
C THR A 64 -15.77 8.90 1.04
N SER A 65 -15.26 10.07 0.65
CA SER A 65 -14.12 10.16 -0.27
C SER A 65 -12.84 9.56 0.30
N LEU A 66 -12.61 9.65 1.63
CA LEU A 66 -11.48 9.00 2.31
C LEU A 66 -11.38 7.51 1.97
N LEU A 67 -12.52 6.83 1.86
CA LEU A 67 -12.58 5.38 1.67
C LEU A 67 -11.94 4.93 0.36
N TYR A 68 -12.04 5.76 -0.69
CA TYR A 68 -11.40 5.48 -1.97
C TYR A 68 -9.87 5.51 -1.89
N PHE A 69 -9.32 6.29 -0.95
CA PHE A 69 -7.88 6.40 -0.75
C PHE A 69 -7.28 5.25 0.07
N PHE A 70 -8.08 4.36 0.68
CA PHE A 70 -7.56 3.13 1.30
C PHE A 70 -7.21 2.04 0.29
N ILE A 71 -7.74 2.11 -0.95
CA ILE A 71 -7.43 1.15 -2.01
C ILE A 71 -6.00 1.37 -2.53
N LEU A 72 -5.58 2.63 -2.69
CA LEU A 72 -4.28 3.01 -3.23
C LEU A 72 -3.06 2.42 -2.47
N PRO A 73 -2.96 2.54 -1.13
CA PRO A 73 -1.84 2.03 -0.36
C PRO A 73 -1.77 0.50 -0.37
N VAL A 74 -2.79 -0.19 -0.87
CA VAL A 74 -2.75 -1.65 -1.07
C VAL A 74 -2.41 -1.99 -2.51
N VAL A 75 -3.16 -1.47 -3.48
CA VAL A 75 -3.04 -1.86 -4.89
C VAL A 75 -1.70 -1.44 -5.50
N ILE A 76 -1.22 -0.23 -5.19
CA ILE A 76 0.03 0.27 -5.76
C ILE A 76 1.22 -0.59 -5.32
N PRO A 77 1.54 -0.73 -4.01
CA PRO A 77 2.69 -1.51 -3.59
C PRO A 77 2.52 -3.00 -3.91
N LEU A 78 1.30 -3.55 -3.89
CA LEU A 78 1.04 -4.92 -4.36
C LEU A 78 1.45 -5.10 -5.83
N SER A 79 1.08 -4.15 -6.70
CA SER A 79 1.44 -4.20 -8.12
C SER A 79 2.96 -4.12 -8.31
N ILE A 80 3.66 -3.27 -7.56
CA ILE A 80 5.12 -3.17 -7.62
C ILE A 80 5.77 -4.47 -7.12
N ALA A 81 5.31 -5.00 -6.00
CA ALA A 81 5.84 -6.22 -5.37
C ALA A 81 5.71 -7.46 -6.29
N ALA A 82 4.56 -7.64 -6.93
CA ALA A 82 4.30 -8.79 -7.80
C ALA A 82 5.29 -8.86 -8.96
N TYR A 83 5.63 -7.72 -9.56
CA TYR A 83 6.59 -7.67 -10.66
C TYR A 83 8.06 -7.70 -10.21
N SER A 84 8.39 -7.03 -9.10
CA SER A 84 9.76 -7.05 -8.56
C SER A 84 10.20 -8.47 -8.20
N ILE A 85 9.36 -9.24 -7.52
CA ILE A 85 9.75 -10.57 -7.01
C ILE A 85 9.85 -11.59 -8.13
N VAL A 86 8.87 -11.61 -9.03
CA VAL A 86 8.88 -12.54 -10.17
C VAL A 86 9.98 -12.14 -11.17
N GLY A 87 10.20 -10.84 -11.40
CA GLY A 87 11.28 -10.35 -12.25
C GLY A 87 12.67 -10.71 -11.71
N GLU A 88 12.91 -10.59 -10.40
CA GLU A 88 14.18 -11.02 -9.80
C GLU A 88 14.38 -12.54 -9.87
N LYS A 89 13.29 -13.32 -9.88
CA LYS A 89 13.35 -14.77 -10.11
C LYS A 89 13.77 -15.09 -11.55
N GLU A 90 13.20 -14.40 -12.54
CA GLU A 90 13.59 -14.56 -13.95
C GLU A 90 15.05 -14.15 -14.21
N GLN A 91 15.54 -13.13 -13.51
CA GLN A 91 16.90 -12.60 -13.67
C GLN A 91 17.96 -13.33 -12.84
N GLY A 92 17.57 -14.30 -11.99
CA GLY A 92 18.49 -15.05 -11.12
C GLY A 92 19.14 -14.20 -10.01
N THR A 93 18.63 -13.01 -9.73
CA THR A 93 19.24 -12.06 -8.78
C THR A 93 18.80 -12.29 -7.33
N LEU A 94 17.97 -13.31 -7.07
CA LEU A 94 17.55 -13.68 -5.72
C LEU A 94 18.64 -14.44 -4.96
N GLU A 95 19.48 -15.23 -5.65
CA GLU A 95 20.50 -16.08 -5.03
C GLU A 95 21.56 -15.31 -4.24
N PRO A 96 22.09 -14.15 -4.71
CA PRO A 96 23.05 -13.36 -3.93
C PRO A 96 22.47 -12.77 -2.64
N LEU A 97 21.16 -12.46 -2.61
CA LEU A 97 20.48 -11.95 -1.41
C LEU A 97 20.39 -13.02 -0.31
N LEU A 98 20.24 -14.30 -0.69
CA LEU A 98 20.21 -15.44 0.25
C LEU A 98 21.57 -15.76 0.87
N ALA A 99 22.66 -15.35 0.22
CA ALA A 99 24.01 -15.53 0.73
C ALA A 99 24.45 -14.45 1.73
N THR A 100 23.62 -13.42 1.96
CA THR A 100 23.94 -12.34 2.91
C THR A 100 23.72 -12.79 4.37
N PRO A 101 24.60 -12.39 5.31
CA PRO A 101 24.51 -12.75 6.72
C PRO A 101 23.49 -11.89 7.49
N VAL A 102 22.30 -11.69 6.91
CA VAL A 102 21.17 -10.99 7.54
C VAL A 102 20.08 -12.00 7.93
N ARG A 103 19.31 -11.69 8.98
CA ARG A 103 18.23 -12.57 9.42
C ARG A 103 17.11 -12.61 8.37
N ASP A 104 16.42 -13.74 8.26
CA ASP A 104 15.36 -13.91 7.25
C ASP A 104 14.25 -12.85 7.37
N TRP A 105 13.80 -12.56 8.58
CA TRP A 105 12.77 -11.54 8.78
C TRP A 105 13.25 -10.13 8.41
N GLU A 106 14.53 -9.81 8.62
CA GLU A 106 15.13 -8.51 8.24
C GLU A 106 15.20 -8.38 6.72
N LEU A 107 15.58 -9.46 6.05
CA LEU A 107 15.61 -9.55 4.59
C LEU A 107 14.21 -9.36 3.98
N PHE A 108 13.23 -10.10 4.49
CA PHE A 108 11.85 -10.05 4.02
C PHE A 108 11.23 -8.68 4.24
N PHE A 109 11.35 -8.15 5.45
CA PHE A 109 10.83 -6.85 5.80
C PHE A 109 11.50 -5.75 4.97
N GLY A 110 12.83 -5.79 4.84
CA GLY A 110 13.59 -4.85 4.02
C GLY A 110 13.18 -4.87 2.55
N LYS A 111 12.93 -6.06 1.98
CA LYS A 111 12.45 -6.19 0.61
C LYS A 111 11.01 -5.68 0.45
N ALA A 112 10.14 -5.88 1.45
CA ALA A 112 8.77 -5.37 1.43
C ALA A 112 8.72 -3.83 1.44
N LEU A 113 9.66 -3.16 2.09
CA LEU A 113 9.73 -1.69 2.09
C LEU A 113 10.00 -1.10 0.70
N GLY A 114 10.68 -1.86 -0.17
CA GLY A 114 10.93 -1.54 -1.58
C GLY A 114 9.70 -1.01 -2.31
N PRO A 115 8.62 -1.82 -2.42
CA PRO A 115 7.33 -1.41 -2.97
C PRO A 115 6.46 -0.58 -2.01
N VAL A 116 6.46 -0.84 -0.70
CA VAL A 116 5.56 -0.16 0.26
C VAL A 116 5.80 1.34 0.31
N ILE A 117 7.05 1.78 0.44
CA ILE A 117 7.39 3.20 0.57
C ILE A 117 6.94 4.03 -0.64
N PRO A 118 7.30 3.69 -1.90
CA PRO A 118 6.83 4.45 -3.05
C PRO A 118 5.32 4.38 -3.21
N GLY A 119 4.69 3.23 -2.91
CA GLY A 119 3.24 3.08 -2.93
C GLY A 119 2.52 4.02 -1.95
N LEU A 120 3.03 4.14 -0.73
CA LEU A 120 2.49 5.06 0.29
C LEU A 120 2.69 6.53 -0.12
N VAL A 121 3.87 6.89 -0.62
CA VAL A 121 4.16 8.25 -1.08
C VAL A 121 3.17 8.67 -2.18
N LEU A 122 2.91 7.80 -3.15
CA LEU A 122 1.92 8.06 -4.20
C LEU A 122 0.51 8.18 -3.65
N SER A 123 0.13 7.30 -2.72
CA SER A 123 -1.20 7.30 -2.11
C SER A 123 -1.47 8.57 -1.31
N TRP A 124 -0.50 8.98 -0.48
CA TRP A 124 -0.57 10.23 0.27
C TRP A 124 -0.48 11.46 -0.63
N GLY A 125 0.31 11.41 -1.70
CA GLY A 125 0.36 12.47 -2.71
C GLY A 125 -0.99 12.68 -3.40
N ALA A 126 -1.64 11.59 -3.83
CA ALA A 126 -2.97 11.63 -4.44
C ALA A 126 -4.04 12.17 -3.46
N PHE A 127 -3.98 11.72 -2.20
CA PHE A 127 -4.85 12.23 -1.16
C PHE A 127 -4.64 13.72 -0.86
N GLY A 128 -3.38 14.17 -0.80
CA GLY A 128 -3.03 15.58 -0.65
C GLY A 128 -3.55 16.42 -1.82
N LEU A 129 -3.41 15.92 -3.05
CA LEU A 129 -3.96 16.55 -4.26
C LEU A 129 -5.48 16.67 -4.19
N PHE A 130 -6.17 15.62 -3.72
CA PHE A 130 -7.61 15.65 -3.47
C PHE A 130 -7.99 16.72 -2.44
N LEU A 131 -7.29 16.80 -1.30
CA LEU A 131 -7.56 17.81 -0.27
C LEU A 131 -7.37 19.23 -0.81
N LEU A 132 -6.34 19.46 -1.62
CA LEU A 132 -6.13 20.73 -2.29
C LEU A 132 -7.28 21.06 -3.24
N ALA A 133 -7.71 20.10 -4.08
CA ALA A 133 -8.85 20.27 -4.98
C ALA A 133 -10.14 20.59 -4.20
N ALA A 134 -10.43 19.83 -3.13
CA ALA A 134 -11.59 20.06 -2.28
C ALA A 134 -11.56 21.45 -1.61
N ARG A 135 -10.39 21.88 -1.11
CA ARG A 135 -10.18 23.21 -0.51
C ARG A 135 -10.42 24.34 -1.52
N VAL A 136 -10.02 24.16 -2.78
CA VAL A 136 -10.26 25.13 -3.86
C VAL A 136 -11.74 25.15 -4.25
N MET A 137 -12.38 23.98 -4.37
CA MET A 137 -13.78 23.86 -4.78
C MET A 137 -14.78 24.38 -3.74
N LEU A 138 -14.52 24.14 -2.45
CA LEU A 138 -15.43 24.49 -1.35
C LEU A 138 -15.10 25.83 -0.69
N GLY A 139 -13.93 26.42 -0.98
CA GLY A 139 -13.47 27.68 -0.37
C GLY A 139 -13.04 27.56 1.11
N LYS A 140 -13.48 26.52 1.82
CA LYS A 140 -13.00 26.09 3.15
C LYS A 140 -13.14 24.57 3.27
N ILE A 141 -12.38 23.95 4.17
CA ILE A 141 -12.59 22.53 4.51
C ILE A 141 -13.70 22.47 5.58
N PRO A 142 -14.79 21.70 5.36
CA PRO A 142 -15.87 21.55 6.33
C PRO A 142 -15.38 21.08 7.70
N THR A 143 -16.01 21.56 8.77
CA THR A 143 -15.74 21.09 10.13
C THR A 143 -16.05 19.59 10.27
N GLY A 144 -15.21 18.85 10.98
CA GLY A 144 -15.36 17.40 11.17
C GLY A 144 -14.56 16.53 10.20
N VAL A 145 -13.96 17.14 9.17
CA VAL A 145 -12.94 16.52 8.31
C VAL A 145 -11.54 16.83 8.88
N LEU A 146 -10.52 16.00 8.57
CA LEU A 146 -9.17 16.10 9.13
C LEU A 146 -9.12 15.93 10.67
N SER A 147 -10.12 15.27 11.24
CA SER A 147 -10.11 14.85 12.64
C SER A 147 -9.01 13.81 12.90
N LEU A 148 -8.63 13.62 14.16
CA LEU A 148 -7.61 12.62 14.54
C LEU A 148 -7.90 11.21 13.97
N PRO A 149 -9.13 10.66 14.02
CA PRO A 149 -9.42 9.37 13.39
C PRO A 149 -9.13 9.35 11.88
N TRP A 150 -9.44 10.45 11.19
CA TRP A 150 -9.23 10.62 9.76
C TRP A 150 -7.74 10.55 9.40
N LEU A 151 -6.91 11.24 10.18
CA LEU A 151 -5.47 11.25 10.01
C LEU A 151 -4.84 9.89 10.36
N LEU A 152 -5.28 9.25 11.45
CA LEU A 152 -4.80 7.91 11.82
C LEU A 152 -5.18 6.87 10.76
N SER A 153 -6.37 6.94 10.20
CA SER A 153 -6.79 6.08 9.09
C SER A 153 -5.84 6.14 7.90
N ILE A 154 -5.46 7.32 7.43
CA ILE A 154 -4.65 7.44 6.21
C ILE A 154 -3.14 7.38 6.47
N PHE A 155 -2.66 7.90 7.60
CA PHE A 155 -1.22 7.99 7.87
C PHE A 155 -0.69 6.86 8.78
N ALA A 156 -1.54 6.22 9.59
CA ALA A 156 -1.13 5.12 10.45
C ALA A 156 -1.62 3.76 9.93
N LEU A 157 -2.92 3.62 9.65
CA LEU A 157 -3.50 2.35 9.21
C LEU A 157 -3.11 1.96 7.78
N ALA A 158 -3.04 2.91 6.84
CA ALA A 158 -2.64 2.63 5.46
C ALA A 158 -1.25 1.97 5.31
N PRO A 159 -0.19 2.36 6.05
CA PRO A 159 1.07 1.62 6.09
C PRO A 159 0.95 0.14 6.45
N PHE A 160 0.12 -0.20 7.44
CA PHE A 160 -0.10 -1.60 7.83
C PHE A 160 -0.86 -2.37 6.74
N LEU A 161 -1.89 -1.76 6.15
CA LEU A 161 -2.59 -2.35 5.00
C LEU A 161 -1.64 -2.60 3.81
N ALA A 162 -0.72 -1.66 3.55
CA ALA A 162 0.30 -1.79 2.51
C ALA A 162 1.27 -2.96 2.78
N LEU A 163 1.75 -3.07 4.03
CA LEU A 163 2.62 -4.16 4.45
C LEU A 163 1.93 -5.51 4.30
N PHE A 164 0.69 -5.63 4.78
CA PHE A 164 -0.11 -6.84 4.67
C PHE A 164 -0.20 -7.30 3.21
N ALA A 165 -0.57 -6.37 2.32
CA ALA A 165 -0.71 -6.64 0.90
C ALA A 165 0.61 -7.14 0.27
N VAL A 166 1.73 -6.51 0.63
CA VAL A 166 3.04 -6.90 0.11
C VAL A 166 3.50 -8.24 0.68
N PHE A 167 3.30 -8.53 1.97
CA PHE A 167 3.65 -9.84 2.54
C PHE A 167 2.86 -10.98 1.91
N VAL A 168 1.54 -10.80 1.72
CA VAL A 168 0.73 -11.76 0.96
C VAL A 168 1.29 -11.93 -0.45
N THR A 169 1.64 -10.83 -1.11
CA THR A 169 2.23 -10.86 -2.47
C THR A 169 3.54 -11.62 -2.51
N MET A 170 4.40 -11.46 -1.51
CA MET A 170 5.66 -12.19 -1.41
C MET A 170 5.44 -13.69 -1.26
N ILE A 171 4.49 -14.09 -0.41
CA ILE A 171 4.12 -15.50 -0.22
C ILE A 171 3.62 -16.09 -1.54
N VAL A 172 2.67 -15.42 -2.20
CA VAL A 172 2.06 -15.91 -3.45
C VAL A 172 3.10 -15.97 -4.56
N SER A 173 3.85 -14.89 -4.76
CA SER A 173 4.88 -14.78 -5.81
C SER A 173 6.00 -15.80 -5.63
N SER A 174 6.27 -16.24 -4.40
CA SER A 174 7.24 -17.32 -4.17
C SER A 174 6.81 -18.67 -4.78
N ARG A 175 5.50 -18.86 -5.04
CA ARG A 175 4.93 -20.14 -5.50
C ARG A 175 4.50 -20.14 -6.96
N THR A 176 4.56 -19.00 -7.63
CA THR A 176 4.19 -18.87 -9.04
C THR A 176 5.38 -18.33 -9.83
N THR A 177 5.45 -18.67 -11.10
CA THR A 177 6.39 -18.10 -12.07
C THR A 177 5.74 -17.05 -12.94
N ASP A 178 4.41 -17.05 -13.06
CA ASP A 178 3.66 -16.06 -13.83
C ASP A 178 3.26 -14.86 -12.96
N VAL A 179 3.61 -13.66 -13.44
CA VAL A 179 3.32 -12.39 -12.75
C VAL A 179 1.82 -12.13 -12.67
N ARG A 180 1.04 -12.52 -13.69
CA ARG A 180 -0.40 -12.25 -13.70
C ARG A 180 -1.12 -13.12 -12.68
N ALA A 181 -0.77 -14.40 -12.59
CA ALA A 181 -1.23 -15.29 -11.54
C ALA A 181 -0.84 -14.74 -10.16
N ALA A 182 0.42 -14.30 -9.97
CA ALA A 182 0.86 -13.67 -8.73
C ALA A 182 -0.05 -12.50 -8.34
N TYR A 183 -0.28 -11.57 -9.27
CA TYR A 183 -1.13 -10.42 -9.04
C TYR A 183 -2.57 -10.81 -8.70
N GLN A 184 -3.18 -11.74 -9.45
CA GLN A 184 -4.57 -12.17 -9.23
C GLN A 184 -4.77 -12.81 -7.86
N PHE A 185 -3.93 -13.77 -7.48
CA PHE A 185 -4.03 -14.41 -6.17
C PHE A 185 -3.67 -13.44 -5.03
N SER A 186 -2.68 -12.55 -5.25
CA SER A 186 -2.30 -11.53 -4.26
C SER A 186 -3.38 -10.47 -4.09
N SER A 187 -4.22 -10.21 -5.10
CA SER A 187 -5.29 -9.20 -5.03
C SER A 187 -6.31 -9.49 -3.93
N LEU A 188 -6.42 -10.75 -3.47
CA LEU A 188 -7.21 -11.11 -2.28
C LEU A 188 -6.70 -10.46 -0.99
N ALA A 189 -5.47 -9.94 -0.98
CA ALA A 189 -4.95 -9.15 0.12
C ALA A 189 -5.64 -7.78 0.29
N VAL A 190 -6.52 -7.40 -0.64
CA VAL A 190 -7.39 -6.22 -0.49
C VAL A 190 -8.51 -6.45 0.53
N LEU A 191 -8.78 -7.69 0.93
CA LEU A 191 -9.93 -8.01 1.80
C LEU A 191 -9.98 -7.21 3.11
N PRO A 192 -8.87 -6.98 3.85
CA PRO A 192 -8.91 -6.14 5.04
C PRO A 192 -9.37 -4.71 4.75
N VAL A 193 -9.04 -4.15 3.56
CA VAL A 193 -9.50 -2.82 3.11
C VAL A 193 -11.01 -2.78 2.89
N LEU A 194 -11.65 -3.91 2.58
CA LEU A 194 -13.10 -3.92 2.40
C LEU A 194 -13.84 -3.71 3.72
N ILE A 195 -13.24 -4.06 4.86
CA ILE A 195 -13.86 -3.90 6.18
C ILE A 195 -14.18 -2.42 6.49
N PRO A 196 -13.21 -1.47 6.44
CA PRO A 196 -13.54 -0.06 6.62
C PRO A 196 -14.50 0.42 5.56
N LEU A 197 -14.26 0.07 4.30
CA LEU A 197 -15.09 0.52 3.18
C LEU A 197 -16.57 0.18 3.41
N LEU A 198 -16.87 -1.07 3.76
CA LEU A 198 -18.25 -1.53 3.99
C LEU A 198 -18.87 -0.89 5.23
N VAL A 199 -18.12 -0.77 6.33
CA VAL A 199 -18.65 -0.21 7.58
C VAL A 199 -18.92 1.28 7.47
N TYR A 200 -18.03 2.03 6.81
CA TYR A 200 -18.22 3.47 6.64
C TYR A 200 -19.34 3.80 5.64
N ILE A 201 -19.51 3.00 4.57
CA ILE A 201 -20.66 3.13 3.67
C ILE A 201 -21.96 2.86 4.43
N GLY A 202 -22.01 1.79 5.22
CA GLY A 202 -23.24 1.36 5.91
C GLY A 202 -23.69 2.27 7.05
N ARG A 203 -22.79 3.05 7.66
CA ARG A 203 -23.12 3.92 8.79
C ARG A 203 -23.44 5.36 8.41
N LEU A 204 -23.05 5.84 7.22
CA LEU A 204 -23.14 7.26 6.82
C LEU A 204 -22.62 8.26 7.88
N THR A 205 -21.74 7.80 8.80
CA THR A 205 -21.21 8.60 9.91
C THR A 205 -19.74 8.93 9.70
N ALA A 206 -19.27 9.98 10.38
CA ALA A 206 -17.87 10.35 10.42
C ALA A 206 -16.95 9.21 10.91
N VAL A 207 -15.68 9.29 10.52
CA VAL A 207 -14.63 8.33 10.90
C VAL A 207 -14.51 8.29 12.42
N ASN A 208 -14.70 7.12 13.02
CA ASN A 208 -14.68 6.93 14.47
C ASN A 208 -13.35 6.29 14.91
N LEU A 209 -12.73 6.85 15.96
CA LEU A 209 -11.47 6.37 16.53
C LEU A 209 -11.52 4.89 16.96
N ALA A 210 -12.63 4.45 17.56
CA ALA A 210 -12.79 3.07 18.01
C ALA A 210 -12.73 2.10 16.83
N PHE A 211 -13.30 2.49 15.69
CA PHE A 211 -13.26 1.66 14.49
C PHE A 211 -11.85 1.56 13.91
N VAL A 212 -11.15 2.69 13.80
CA VAL A 212 -9.74 2.72 13.36
C VAL A 212 -8.86 1.87 14.30
N GLY A 213 -9.11 1.95 15.61
CA GLY A 213 -8.39 1.14 16.60
C GLY A 213 -8.67 -0.36 16.49
N ILE A 214 -9.93 -0.76 16.27
CA ILE A 214 -10.29 -2.17 16.03
C ILE A 214 -9.62 -2.68 14.77
N GLU A 215 -9.67 -1.91 13.69
CA GLU A 215 -9.09 -2.33 12.42
C GLU A 215 -7.56 -2.44 12.51
N ALA A 216 -6.89 -1.46 13.12
CA ALA A 216 -5.46 -1.55 13.40
C ALA A 216 -5.15 -2.78 14.28
N GLY A 217 -6.00 -3.06 15.28
CA GLY A 217 -5.92 -4.24 16.13
C GLY A 217 -6.11 -5.58 15.40
N ILE A 218 -6.67 -5.58 14.18
CA ILE A 218 -6.78 -6.76 13.32
C ILE A 218 -5.61 -6.83 12.33
N VAL A 219 -5.30 -5.73 11.65
CA VAL A 219 -4.30 -5.70 10.58
C VAL A 219 -2.89 -5.91 11.14
N ILE A 220 -2.54 -5.34 12.29
CA ILE A 220 -1.21 -5.48 12.88
C ILE A 220 -0.89 -6.96 13.22
N PRO A 221 -1.78 -7.72 13.91
CA PRO A 221 -1.58 -9.16 14.07
C PRO A 221 -1.50 -9.93 12.74
N LEU A 222 -2.28 -9.53 11.73
CA LEU A 222 -2.20 -10.14 10.40
C LEU A 222 -0.85 -9.88 9.72
N ASP A 223 -0.26 -8.69 9.87
CA ASP A 223 1.10 -8.39 9.39
C ASP A 223 2.14 -9.29 10.05
N VAL A 224 2.07 -9.44 11.38
CA VAL A 224 2.98 -10.32 12.12
C VAL A 224 2.82 -11.78 11.68
N ALA A 225 1.57 -12.25 11.55
CA ALA A 225 1.27 -13.61 11.14
C ALA A 225 1.73 -13.88 9.69
N THR A 226 1.45 -12.97 8.76
CA THR A 226 1.84 -13.10 7.35
C THR A 226 3.35 -13.00 7.18
N LEU A 227 4.04 -12.10 7.88
CA LEU A 227 5.51 -12.04 7.89
C LEU A 227 6.12 -13.34 8.42
N TYR A 228 5.59 -13.88 9.53
CA TYR A 228 6.03 -15.15 10.08
C TYR A 228 5.83 -16.31 9.08
N ILE A 229 4.68 -16.37 8.42
CA ILE A 229 4.37 -17.36 7.39
C ILE A 229 5.31 -17.20 6.19
N ALA A 230 5.57 -15.96 5.73
CA ALA A 230 6.46 -15.66 4.62
C ALA A 230 7.87 -16.18 4.90
N VAL A 231 8.42 -15.87 6.09
CA VAL A 231 9.73 -16.34 6.52
C VAL A 231 9.78 -17.87 6.59
N LYS A 232 8.77 -18.52 7.19
CA LYS A 232 8.75 -19.98 7.35
C LYS A 232 8.60 -20.73 6.02
N LEU A 233 7.85 -20.16 5.08
CA LEU A 233 7.70 -20.73 3.73
C LEU A 233 8.95 -20.59 2.89
N PHE A 234 9.74 -19.57 3.19
CA PHE A 234 10.99 -19.30 2.50
C PHE A 234 12.14 -20.09 3.14
N ARG A 235 12.12 -21.41 2.94
CA ARG A 235 13.26 -22.27 3.28
C ARG A 235 14.40 -21.98 2.30
N ARG A 236 15.41 -21.18 2.72
CA ARG A 236 16.59 -20.83 1.90
C ARG A 236 17.21 -22.05 1.19
N GLU A 237 17.18 -23.20 1.85
CA GLU A 237 17.80 -24.45 1.43
C GLU A 237 17.04 -25.19 0.31
N GLU A 238 15.72 -25.08 0.25
CA GLU A 238 14.89 -25.74 -0.79
C GLU A 238 14.83 -24.92 -2.10
N ILE A 239 15.03 -23.60 -2.01
CA ILE A 239 15.01 -22.71 -3.17
C ILE A 239 16.18 -23.02 -4.11
N LEU A 240 17.39 -23.24 -3.58
CA LEU A 240 18.58 -23.55 -4.36
C LEU A 240 18.53 -24.93 -5.07
N THR A 241 17.64 -25.83 -4.62
CA THR A 241 17.57 -27.22 -5.13
C THR A 241 16.36 -27.49 -6.03
N ARG A 242 15.28 -26.72 -5.93
CA ARG A 242 14.03 -26.94 -6.69
C ARG A 242 13.68 -25.86 -7.72
N TRP A 243 14.37 -24.72 -7.73
CA TRP A 243 14.02 -23.59 -8.60
C TRP A 243 14.90 -23.59 -9.86
N ARG A 244 14.66 -24.54 -10.77
CA ARG A 244 15.09 -24.46 -12.18
C ARG A 244 13.90 -24.10 -13.06
#